data_AF-A0A560EKP4-F1
#
_entry.id   AF-A0A560EKP4-F1
#
_cell.length_a   1.000
_cell.length_b   1.000
_cell.length_c   1.000
_cell.angle_alpha   90.00
_cell.angle_beta   90.00
_cell.angle_gamma   90.00
#
_symmetry.space_group_name_H-M   'P 1'
#
loop_
_entity.id
_entity.type
_entity.pdbx_description
1 polymer ?
#
loop_
_entity_poly.entity_id
_entity_poly.type
_entity_poly.pdbx_seq_one_letter_code
_entity_poly.pdbx_strand_id
1 'polypeptide(L)'
;MNRREMLLVVGGAAVAAAASSVVAPKAAQAQPKEFEPAVAGEPNAAWGAKADALTPALTETAQPPLALVRAVADPSAPLRWRMEPEGEGLAGRAFKKGDSFILDFGGHRTGHLAFRLETVGREPDAPARLRLTFGEVPSDVAEPLYPYNGMLSGAWLPDEIVNIDYLPQAVQLPRRYAFRYVKVEVIDTSSGFSIRFEDVKAIGLTSAKAAPAPLPSKYSDLARRIDAVALATLRDCMQTTFEDGPRRDQRLWVGDLRLQALANYATFKQNDLVKRCLYLFAAYRRQDGLVAACVYEKPKARYGGIHIVDYAALFNVALADYLEATGDEATARELWPVAKRQLEIIGQRINADGRYVDPGNVWIFIDWSPDLHKDAAIQGLLVFAHKRTLDLARKLGVQAEVADYPALIERMTMAARGYWDASAKAFVSGPNRQVSWASQAWMAIGGVLPAKDCATALKTAFGRADAVKPVTPYLYHYMVEAMLDSGLDKDAKALVESYWGGMVKAGADTFWEVYDPAKPLSSPYGDIHINSYCHAWSCTPTYFYRARGMVA
;
A
#
# COMPACT_ATOMS: atom_id res chain seq x y z
N MET A 1 5.28 49.31 -10.21
CA MET A 1 4.49 49.39 -11.45
C MET A 1 4.87 48.20 -12.34
N ASN A 2 3.85 47.49 -12.83
CA ASN A 2 3.93 46.22 -13.55
C ASN A 2 4.00 46.45 -15.07
N ARG A 3 4.65 45.54 -15.83
CA ARG A 3 4.44 45.13 -17.25
C ARG A 3 5.74 44.52 -17.81
N ARG A 4 5.79 43.20 -18.00
CA ARG A 4 5.48 42.46 -19.25
C ARG A 4 6.41 42.82 -20.43
N GLU A 5 7.31 41.86 -20.69
CA GLU A 5 7.82 41.41 -21.99
C GLU A 5 8.55 42.42 -22.91
N MET A 6 9.88 42.25 -23.02
CA MET A 6 10.56 42.27 -24.33
C MET A 6 11.82 41.41 -24.26
N LEU A 7 11.90 40.47 -25.20
CA LEU A 7 12.90 39.42 -25.36
C LEU A 7 13.83 39.78 -26.53
N LEU A 8 15.08 39.26 -26.47
CA LEU A 8 16.06 39.04 -27.57
C LEU A 8 16.96 40.23 -27.96
N VAL A 9 18.27 40.14 -28.24
CA VAL A 9 19.29 39.06 -28.42
C VAL A 9 20.68 39.78 -28.52
N VAL A 10 21.86 39.29 -28.07
CA VAL A 10 22.82 38.33 -28.67
C VAL A 10 24.01 38.12 -27.71
N GLY A 11 24.54 36.89 -27.67
CA GLY A 11 25.98 36.59 -27.49
C GLY A 11 26.29 35.88 -26.17
N GLY A 12 26.71 34.62 -26.10
CA GLY A 12 27.30 33.72 -27.08
C GLY A 12 28.48 33.03 -26.40
N ALA A 13 28.28 31.80 -25.88
CA ALA A 13 29.35 30.88 -25.55
C ALA A 13 28.78 29.45 -25.49
N ALA A 14 29.21 28.63 -26.43
CA ALA A 14 28.83 27.23 -26.55
C ALA A 14 29.65 26.37 -25.59
N VAL A 15 28.99 25.48 -24.85
CA VAL A 15 29.59 24.28 -24.28
C VAL A 15 28.69 23.11 -24.65
N ALA A 16 29.29 22.11 -25.31
CA ALA A 16 28.62 20.97 -25.91
C ALA A 16 27.93 20.10 -24.85
N ALA A 17 26.61 19.93 -24.99
CA ALA A 17 25.84 18.93 -24.26
C ALA A 17 25.71 17.67 -25.12
N ALA A 18 26.24 16.55 -24.62
CA ALA A 18 25.98 15.23 -25.18
C ALA A 18 24.48 14.92 -25.04
N ALA A 19 23.79 14.80 -26.16
CA ALA A 19 22.40 14.39 -26.22
C ALA A 19 22.29 12.92 -25.79
N SER A 20 21.91 12.70 -24.53
CA SER A 20 21.32 11.44 -24.10
C SER A 20 19.82 11.53 -24.41
N SER A 21 19.34 10.66 -25.30
CA SER A 21 17.93 10.49 -25.58
C SER A 21 17.25 9.90 -24.35
N VAL A 22 16.78 10.77 -23.45
CA VAL A 22 15.87 10.40 -22.37
C VAL A 22 14.55 9.99 -23.03
N VAL A 23 14.35 8.67 -23.18
CA VAL A 23 13.04 8.10 -23.49
C VAL A 23 12.14 8.47 -22.31
N ALA A 24 11.16 9.35 -22.56
CA ALA A 24 10.15 9.70 -21.58
C ALA A 24 9.48 8.40 -21.07
N PRO A 25 9.39 8.17 -19.75
CA PRO A 25 8.68 7.02 -19.24
C PRO A 25 7.22 7.10 -19.68
N LYS A 26 6.70 6.03 -20.30
CA LYS A 26 5.26 5.86 -20.48
C LYS A 26 4.61 5.94 -19.10
N ALA A 27 3.81 6.98 -18.88
CA ALA A 27 3.07 7.18 -17.64
C ALA A 27 2.26 5.92 -17.31
N ALA A 28 2.32 5.46 -16.05
CA ALA A 28 1.32 4.53 -15.56
C ALA A 28 -0.03 5.25 -15.61
N GLN A 29 -1.07 4.55 -16.05
CA GLN A 29 -2.37 5.16 -16.28
C GLN A 29 -2.96 5.63 -14.95
N ALA A 30 -3.05 6.95 -14.75
CA ALA A 30 -4.16 7.53 -14.00
C ALA A 30 -5.47 6.94 -14.56
N GLN A 31 -6.52 6.83 -13.73
CA GLN A 31 -7.83 6.33 -14.17
C GLN A 31 -8.12 6.80 -15.59
N PRO A 32 -8.30 5.88 -16.55
CA PRO A 32 -8.80 6.23 -17.87
C PRO A 32 -9.96 7.19 -17.70
N LYS A 33 -9.88 8.37 -18.35
CA LYS A 33 -10.97 9.35 -18.42
C LYS A 33 -12.28 8.77 -19.02
N GLU A 34 -12.27 7.49 -19.36
CA GLU A 34 -13.29 6.71 -20.04
C GLU A 34 -14.22 5.94 -19.10
N PHE A 35 -13.99 5.93 -17.78
CA PHE A 35 -14.88 5.26 -16.85
C PHE A 35 -16.03 6.18 -16.41
N GLU A 36 -17.27 5.73 -16.63
CA GLU A 36 -18.45 6.46 -16.18
C GLU A 36 -18.42 6.65 -14.66
N PRO A 37 -18.73 7.86 -14.15
CA PRO A 37 -18.75 8.11 -12.72
C PRO A 37 -19.80 7.23 -12.04
N ALA A 38 -19.37 6.46 -11.06
CA ALA A 38 -20.23 5.52 -10.36
C ALA A 38 -21.22 6.24 -9.43
N VAL A 39 -22.50 5.87 -9.55
CA VAL A 39 -23.57 6.44 -8.72
C VAL A 39 -23.67 5.71 -7.39
N ALA A 40 -23.47 6.43 -6.29
CA ALA A 40 -23.63 5.88 -4.95
C ALA A 40 -25.07 5.38 -4.73
N GLY A 41 -25.22 4.22 -4.09
CA GLY A 41 -26.51 3.76 -3.60
C GLY A 41 -26.85 4.39 -2.25
N GLU A 42 -28.11 4.25 -1.83
CA GLU A 42 -28.53 4.61 -0.48
C GLU A 42 -27.74 3.78 0.55
N PRO A 43 -27.01 4.43 1.49
CA PRO A 43 -26.24 3.71 2.49
C PRO A 43 -27.13 2.83 3.37
N ASN A 44 -26.66 1.62 3.71
CA ASN A 44 -27.32 0.82 4.74
C ASN A 44 -26.96 1.37 6.13
N ALA A 45 -27.87 2.17 6.70
CA ALA A 45 -27.67 2.84 7.97
C ALA A 45 -27.40 1.88 9.15
N ALA A 46 -28.03 0.70 9.17
CA ALA A 46 -27.82 -0.29 10.23
C ALA A 46 -26.40 -0.87 10.19
N TRP A 47 -25.88 -1.16 9.00
CA TRP A 47 -24.50 -1.61 8.81
C TRP A 47 -23.48 -0.50 9.05
N GLY A 48 -23.81 0.75 8.67
CA GLY A 48 -23.01 1.92 9.03
C GLY A 48 -22.88 2.07 10.55
N ALA A 49 -23.98 1.97 11.29
CA ALA A 49 -23.98 2.03 12.75
C ALA A 49 -23.19 0.88 13.39
N LYS A 50 -23.28 -0.34 12.84
CA LYS A 50 -22.46 -1.48 13.28
C LYS A 50 -20.97 -1.24 13.06
N ALA A 51 -20.59 -0.70 11.89
CA ALA A 51 -19.22 -0.29 11.65
C ALA A 51 -18.79 0.72 12.70
N ASP A 52 -19.55 1.80 12.92
CA ASP A 52 -19.23 2.87 13.87
C ASP A 52 -19.05 2.36 15.30
N ALA A 53 -19.90 1.43 15.76
CA ALA A 53 -19.76 0.80 17.07
C ALA A 53 -18.47 -0.04 17.23
N LEU A 54 -17.88 -0.48 16.13
CA LEU A 54 -16.62 -1.23 16.09
C LEU A 54 -15.38 -0.34 15.90
N THR A 55 -15.53 1.00 15.93
CA THR A 55 -14.38 1.91 15.80
C THR A 55 -13.41 1.69 16.96
N PRO A 56 -12.14 1.30 16.71
CA PRO A 56 -11.20 1.09 17.79
C PRO A 56 -10.73 2.41 18.37
N ALA A 57 -10.41 2.42 19.67
CA ALA A 57 -9.60 3.47 20.25
C ALA A 57 -8.14 3.32 19.76
N LEU A 58 -7.50 4.44 19.44
CA LEU A 58 -6.08 4.47 19.12
C LEU A 58 -5.26 4.59 20.42
N THR A 59 -4.17 3.84 20.50
CA THR A 59 -3.17 3.98 21.54
C THR A 59 -2.10 4.98 21.10
N GLU A 60 -1.66 5.82 22.03
CA GLU A 60 -0.60 6.80 21.79
C GLU A 60 0.72 6.33 22.44
N THR A 61 1.83 6.46 21.71
CA THR A 61 3.18 6.23 22.26
C THR A 61 4.06 7.44 21.97
N ALA A 62 4.56 8.10 23.00
CA ALA A 62 5.50 9.21 22.86
C ALA A 62 6.95 8.71 22.81
N GLN A 63 7.74 9.22 21.87
CA GLN A 63 9.16 8.91 21.74
C GLN A 63 9.99 10.16 21.39
N PRO A 64 11.07 10.46 22.13
CA PRO A 64 12.00 11.52 21.74
C PRO A 64 12.83 11.11 20.50
N PRO A 65 13.42 12.08 19.78
CA PRO A 65 14.41 11.78 18.73
C PRO A 65 15.60 11.04 19.33
N LEU A 66 16.14 10.07 18.59
CA LEU A 66 17.31 9.30 19.02
C LEU A 66 18.62 9.98 18.63
N ALA A 67 18.62 10.72 17.53
CA ALA A 67 19.80 11.41 17.04
C ALA A 67 19.45 12.63 16.19
N LEU A 68 20.40 13.55 16.10
CA LEU A 68 20.52 14.44 14.96
C LEU A 68 21.32 13.75 13.87
N VAL A 69 20.90 13.92 12.63
CA VAL A 69 21.53 13.31 11.46
C VAL A 69 21.68 14.30 10.32
N ARG A 70 22.56 13.98 9.38
CA ARG A 70 22.67 14.64 8.08
C ARG A 70 22.53 13.62 6.97
N ALA A 71 21.93 14.04 5.86
CA ALA A 71 21.85 13.22 4.65
C ALA A 71 23.18 13.26 3.89
N VAL A 72 23.69 12.09 3.52
CA VAL A 72 24.90 11.93 2.71
C VAL A 72 24.54 11.14 1.46
N ALA A 73 24.90 11.68 0.29
CA ALA A 73 24.67 11.02 -0.98
C ALA A 73 25.46 9.70 -1.03
N ASP A 74 24.77 8.62 -1.36
CA ASP A 74 25.33 7.28 -1.50
C ASP A 74 24.74 6.62 -2.76
N PRO A 75 25.41 6.73 -3.92
CA PRO A 75 24.92 6.16 -5.17
C PRO A 75 24.74 4.64 -5.15
N SER A 76 25.30 3.94 -4.15
CA SER A 76 25.14 2.49 -3.99
C SER A 76 23.88 2.11 -3.20
N ALA A 77 23.31 3.04 -2.44
CA ALA A 77 22.06 2.82 -1.72
C ALA A 77 20.86 2.86 -2.70
N PRO A 78 19.84 2.01 -2.55
CA PRO A 78 18.68 1.99 -3.45
C PRO A 78 17.97 3.33 -3.60
N LEU A 79 17.92 4.13 -2.53
CA LEU A 79 17.33 5.47 -2.51
C LEU A 79 18.38 6.59 -2.57
N ARG A 80 19.63 6.29 -2.96
CA ARG A 80 20.75 7.24 -3.16
C ARG A 80 21.21 8.06 -1.96
N TRP A 81 20.66 7.83 -0.77
CA TRP A 81 20.97 8.59 0.43
C TRP A 81 21.12 7.67 1.63
N ARG A 82 22.05 8.02 2.52
CA ARG A 82 22.16 7.47 3.86
C ARG A 82 22.14 8.60 4.90
N MET A 83 21.81 8.26 6.14
CA MET A 83 21.81 9.19 7.26
C MET A 83 23.01 8.91 8.15
N GLU A 84 23.80 9.95 8.43
CA GLU A 84 24.95 9.90 9.33
C GLU A 84 24.68 10.76 10.56
N PRO A 85 25.10 10.35 11.78
CA PRO A 85 24.97 11.19 12.98
C PRO A 85 25.61 12.57 12.83
N GLU A 86 24.97 13.59 13.40
CA GLU A 86 25.41 14.98 13.35
C GLU A 86 25.39 15.66 14.73
N GLY A 87 26.56 15.74 15.37
CA GLY A 87 26.76 16.49 16.62
C GLY A 87 26.05 15.91 17.85
N GLU A 88 26.12 16.65 18.96
CA GLU A 88 25.58 16.25 20.27
C GLU A 88 24.14 16.76 20.46
N GLY A 89 23.17 16.13 19.78
CA GLY A 89 21.73 16.33 20.03
C GLY A 89 21.20 17.77 19.93
N LEU A 90 19.96 17.99 20.39
CA LEU A 90 19.30 19.31 20.38
C LEU A 90 19.59 20.17 21.63
N ALA A 91 20.02 19.54 22.73
CA ALA A 91 20.11 20.19 24.03
C ALA A 91 21.03 21.42 23.98
N GLY A 92 20.52 22.58 24.42
CA GLY A 92 21.27 23.83 24.47
C GLY A 92 21.53 24.52 23.11
N ARG A 93 21.12 23.93 21.98
CA ARG A 93 21.31 24.55 20.66
C ARG A 93 20.26 25.64 20.41
N ALA A 94 20.73 26.80 19.94
CA ALA A 94 19.89 27.90 19.49
C ALA A 94 19.95 27.99 17.96
N PHE A 95 18.80 28.21 17.33
CA PHE A 95 18.64 28.27 15.89
C PHE A 95 18.04 29.61 15.49
N LYS A 96 18.59 30.23 14.45
CA LYS A 96 18.14 31.50 13.86
C LYS A 96 17.66 31.27 12.43
N LYS A 97 17.10 32.32 11.82
CA LYS A 97 16.79 32.37 10.39
C LYS A 97 17.87 31.71 9.53
N GLY A 98 17.46 30.74 8.71
CA GLY A 98 18.31 30.01 7.77
C GLY A 98 18.93 28.73 8.31
N ASP A 99 18.90 28.51 9.63
CA ASP A 99 19.41 27.27 10.20
C ASP A 99 18.45 26.10 9.92
N SER A 100 19.01 24.89 9.83
CA SER A 100 18.23 23.66 9.68
C SER A 100 18.92 22.46 10.34
N PHE A 101 18.15 21.42 10.61
CA PHE A 101 18.65 20.14 11.14
C PHE A 101 17.67 19.00 10.80
N ILE A 102 18.13 17.75 10.88
CA ILE A 102 17.29 16.56 10.69
C ILE A 102 17.31 15.71 11.96
N LEU A 103 16.13 15.33 12.42
CA LEU A 103 15.92 14.41 13.53
C LEU A 103 15.70 13.00 12.98
N ASP A 104 16.38 12.01 13.56
CA ASP A 104 16.06 10.58 13.39
C ASP A 104 15.49 10.04 14.70
N PHE A 105 14.30 9.43 14.66
CA PHE A 105 13.79 8.68 15.81
C PHE A 105 13.79 7.16 15.64
N GLY A 106 14.68 6.63 14.80
CA GLY A 106 15.15 5.24 14.79
C GLY A 106 14.25 4.21 14.13
N GLY A 107 13.05 4.58 13.68
CA GLY A 107 12.11 3.69 13.01
C GLY A 107 10.86 4.45 12.55
N HIS A 108 10.06 3.82 11.70
CA HIS A 108 8.84 4.43 11.17
C HIS A 108 7.75 4.55 12.25
N ARG A 109 6.95 5.62 12.16
CA ARG A 109 5.76 5.86 12.98
C ARG A 109 4.68 6.60 12.20
N THR A 110 3.43 6.44 12.63
CA THR A 110 2.26 7.18 12.16
C THR A 110 1.71 8.01 13.31
N GLY A 111 1.61 9.33 13.21
CA GLY A 111 1.20 10.12 14.37
C GLY A 111 1.46 11.62 14.28
N HIS A 112 1.63 12.26 15.43
CA HIS A 112 1.86 13.71 15.54
C HIS A 112 3.30 14.04 15.95
N LEU A 113 3.75 15.25 15.62
CA LEU A 113 4.96 15.84 16.18
C LEU A 113 4.58 16.86 17.25
N ALA A 114 5.24 16.80 18.40
CA ALA A 114 5.12 17.80 19.45
C ALA A 114 6.52 18.24 19.92
N PHE A 115 6.63 19.49 20.34
CA PHE A 115 7.83 20.10 20.87
C PHE A 115 7.49 21.37 21.66
N ARG A 116 8.43 21.87 22.45
CA ARG A 116 8.37 23.18 23.07
C ARG A 116 9.40 24.10 22.43
N LEU A 117 8.99 25.31 22.09
CA LEU A 117 9.89 26.35 21.62
C LEU A 117 10.17 27.34 22.75
N GLU A 118 11.45 27.56 22.97
CA GLU A 118 11.99 28.56 23.90
C GLU A 118 12.68 29.68 23.14
N THR A 119 12.70 30.88 23.72
CA THR A 119 13.43 32.03 23.18
C THR A 119 14.85 32.07 23.74
N VAL A 120 15.83 32.42 22.89
CA VAL A 120 17.21 32.69 23.28
C VAL A 120 17.62 34.05 22.76
N GLY A 121 18.12 34.92 23.64
CA GLY A 121 18.52 36.29 23.28
C GLY A 121 17.49 37.33 23.74
N ARG A 122 17.17 38.29 22.87
CA ARG A 122 16.17 39.32 23.17
C ARG A 122 14.75 38.72 23.18
N GLU A 123 13.82 39.42 23.82
CA GLU A 123 12.39 39.13 23.73
C GLU A 123 11.92 39.03 22.25
N PRO A 124 11.06 38.05 21.94
CA PRO A 124 10.60 37.80 20.58
C PRO A 124 9.64 38.91 20.13
N ASP A 125 10.00 39.63 19.07
CA ASP A 125 9.22 40.71 18.47
C ASP A 125 8.53 40.31 17.15
N ALA A 126 8.63 39.02 16.78
CA ALA A 126 7.98 38.43 15.61
C ALA A 126 7.72 36.92 15.83
N PRO A 127 6.79 36.31 15.08
CA PRO A 127 6.59 34.86 15.09
C PRO A 127 7.84 34.09 14.63
N ALA A 128 7.99 32.85 15.11
CA ALA A 128 8.93 31.90 14.53
C ALA A 128 8.24 31.14 13.39
N ARG A 129 8.80 31.22 12.17
CA ARG A 129 8.26 30.54 10.99
C ARG A 129 9.13 29.34 10.64
N LEU A 130 8.54 28.15 10.63
CA LEU A 130 9.24 26.88 10.40
C LEU A 130 8.71 26.18 9.14
N ARG A 131 9.61 25.53 8.39
CA ARG A 131 9.25 24.43 7.49
C ARG A 131 9.58 23.12 8.16
N LEU A 132 8.65 22.18 8.11
CA LEU A 132 8.81 20.84 8.62
C LEU A 132 8.62 19.87 7.45
N THR A 133 9.60 19.01 7.20
CA THR A 133 9.51 17.94 6.20
C THR A 133 9.62 16.59 6.91
N PHE A 134 8.63 15.74 6.70
CA PHE A 134 8.44 14.45 7.35
C PHE A 134 8.88 13.32 6.41
N GLY A 135 10.02 12.70 6.67
CA GLY A 135 10.55 11.64 5.80
C GLY A 135 10.21 10.26 6.31
N GLU A 136 9.54 9.44 5.49
CA GLU A 136 9.48 7.99 5.71
C GLU A 136 10.84 7.35 5.40
N VAL A 137 11.54 7.90 4.40
CA VAL A 137 12.87 7.47 3.94
C VAL A 137 13.86 8.63 3.85
N PRO A 138 15.18 8.37 3.75
CA PRO A 138 16.18 9.43 3.69
C PRO A 138 15.99 10.46 2.56
N SER A 139 15.56 10.03 1.37
CA SER A 139 15.38 10.93 0.21
C SER A 139 14.34 12.02 0.48
N ASP A 140 13.27 11.72 1.22
CA ASP A 140 12.18 12.67 1.52
C ASP A 140 12.66 13.96 2.22
N VAL A 141 13.75 13.88 3.00
CA VAL A 141 14.32 15.02 3.73
C VAL A 141 15.65 15.50 3.14
N ALA A 142 16.23 14.75 2.21
CA ALA A 142 17.50 15.07 1.55
C ALA A 142 17.30 15.86 0.24
N GLU A 143 16.21 15.57 -0.48
CA GLU A 143 15.92 16.15 -1.79
C GLU A 143 14.85 17.25 -1.71
N PRO A 144 14.86 18.23 -2.62
CA PRO A 144 13.79 19.20 -2.72
C PRO A 144 12.50 18.55 -3.24
N LEU A 145 11.38 18.79 -2.54
CA LEU A 145 10.06 18.27 -2.93
C LEU A 145 9.40 19.07 -4.06
N TYR A 146 9.91 20.26 -4.39
CA TYR A 146 9.33 21.17 -5.37
C TYR A 146 10.37 21.65 -6.40
N PRO A 147 9.97 21.91 -7.66
CA PRO A 147 8.62 21.76 -8.20
C PRO A 147 8.20 20.29 -8.35
N TYR A 148 6.96 19.96 -7.96
CA TYR A 148 6.39 18.63 -8.06
C TYR A 148 5.57 18.49 -9.35
N ASN A 149 5.82 17.44 -10.13
CA ASN A 149 5.18 17.20 -11.43
C ASN A 149 4.56 15.80 -11.56
N GLY A 150 4.27 15.13 -10.44
CA GLY A 150 3.64 13.81 -10.45
C GLY A 150 2.12 13.86 -10.68
N MET A 151 1.51 12.68 -10.84
CA MET A 151 0.10 12.55 -11.21
C MET A 151 -0.88 12.73 -10.05
N LEU A 152 -0.46 12.45 -8.81
CA LEU A 152 -1.29 12.60 -7.63
C LEU A 152 -1.20 14.05 -7.11
N SER A 153 -2.09 14.41 -6.19
CA SER A 153 -2.03 15.76 -5.60
C SER A 153 -0.75 15.94 -4.78
N GLY A 154 0.00 17.00 -5.07
CA GLY A 154 1.16 17.41 -4.27
C GLY A 154 0.84 17.72 -2.80
N ALA A 155 -0.43 17.85 -2.43
CA ALA A 155 -0.85 18.00 -1.03
C ALA A 155 -0.57 16.77 -0.15
N TRP A 156 -0.21 15.63 -0.76
CA TRP A 156 0.28 14.45 -0.05
C TRP A 156 1.79 14.48 0.20
N LEU A 157 2.52 15.40 -0.41
CA LEU A 157 3.94 15.56 -0.11
C LEU A 157 4.10 15.91 1.38
N PRO A 158 5.13 15.37 2.03
CA PRO A 158 5.16 15.35 3.48
C PRO A 158 5.78 16.60 4.07
N ASP A 159 5.36 17.79 3.62
CA ASP A 159 5.82 19.06 4.16
C ASP A 159 4.71 19.94 4.73
N GLU A 160 5.09 20.82 5.64
CA GLU A 160 4.21 21.81 6.23
C GLU A 160 5.00 23.07 6.64
N ILE A 161 4.33 24.23 6.55
CA ILE A 161 4.85 25.49 7.06
C ILE A 161 3.94 25.96 8.19
N VAL A 162 4.54 26.22 9.36
CA VAL A 162 3.84 26.72 10.55
C VAL A 162 4.41 28.05 11.00
N ASN A 163 3.55 28.93 11.52
CA ASN A 163 3.96 30.15 12.22
C ASN A 163 3.58 29.99 13.70
N ILE A 164 4.54 30.17 14.60
CA ILE A 164 4.34 30.14 16.04
C ILE A 164 4.40 31.58 16.54
N ASP A 165 3.23 32.14 16.86
CA ASP A 165 3.09 33.57 17.19
C ASP A 165 3.60 33.93 18.58
N TYR A 166 3.54 33.00 19.53
CA TYR A 166 3.88 33.23 20.93
C TYR A 166 5.02 32.33 21.39
N LEU A 167 5.99 32.90 22.08
CA LEU A 167 7.12 32.18 22.66
C LEU A 167 7.36 32.64 24.11
N PRO A 168 7.68 31.72 25.03
CA PRO A 168 7.81 30.28 24.81
C PRO A 168 6.44 29.57 24.76
N GLN A 169 6.33 28.51 23.95
CA GLN A 169 5.07 27.79 23.76
C GLN A 169 5.31 26.29 23.51
N ALA A 170 4.42 25.46 24.07
CA ALA A 170 4.28 24.06 23.66
C ALA A 170 3.45 23.96 22.37
N VAL A 171 3.98 23.24 21.39
CA VAL A 171 3.42 23.06 20.06
C VAL A 171 3.14 21.58 19.85
N GLN A 172 1.93 21.24 19.43
CA GLN A 172 1.58 19.94 18.90
C GLN A 172 0.90 20.14 17.56
N LEU A 173 1.45 19.52 16.51
CA LEU A 173 0.90 19.66 15.17
C LEU A 173 -0.43 18.90 15.06
N PRO A 174 -1.49 19.54 14.53
CA PRO A 174 -2.82 18.94 14.49
C PRO A 174 -2.96 17.86 13.41
N ARG A 175 -2.17 17.94 12.33
CA ARG A 175 -2.16 16.93 11.26
C ARG A 175 -1.45 15.67 11.74
N ARG A 176 -1.91 14.52 11.25
CA ARG A 176 -1.23 13.23 11.42
C ARG A 176 -0.30 13.01 10.22
N TYR A 177 0.94 12.63 10.49
CA TYR A 177 1.99 12.35 9.52
C TYR A 177 2.45 10.89 9.64
N ALA A 178 3.22 10.42 8.66
CA ALA A 178 3.94 9.16 8.72
C ALA A 178 5.41 9.44 8.42
N PHE A 179 6.30 9.04 9.33
CA PHE A 179 7.71 9.45 9.28
C PHE A 179 8.63 8.62 10.15
N ARG A 180 9.89 8.53 9.74
CA ARG A 180 11.02 8.25 10.61
C ARG A 180 11.81 9.53 10.91
N TYR A 181 12.04 10.34 9.88
CA TYR A 181 12.86 11.54 9.91
C TYR A 181 12.02 12.81 9.95
N VAL A 182 12.51 13.85 10.59
CA VAL A 182 11.92 15.19 10.50
C VAL A 182 13.02 16.21 10.22
N LYS A 183 12.97 16.85 9.06
CA LYS A 183 13.78 18.04 8.78
C LYS A 183 13.05 19.27 9.27
N VAL A 184 13.77 20.10 10.02
CA VAL A 184 13.30 21.39 10.52
C VAL A 184 14.13 22.48 9.87
N GLU A 185 13.49 23.43 9.21
CA GLU A 185 14.12 24.64 8.68
C GLU A 185 13.52 25.87 9.36
N VAL A 186 14.36 26.71 9.94
CA VAL A 186 13.94 28.01 10.49
C VAL A 186 13.86 29.00 9.33
N ILE A 187 12.68 29.11 8.71
CA ILE A 187 12.45 30.02 7.59
C ILE A 187 12.69 31.46 8.02
N ASP A 188 12.14 31.85 9.17
CA ASP A 188 12.30 33.20 9.69
C ASP A 188 12.18 33.30 11.21
N THR A 189 13.04 34.16 11.75
CA THR A 189 12.97 34.80 13.08
C THR A 189 13.50 36.22 12.89
N SER A 190 13.15 37.16 13.77
CA SER A 190 13.82 38.46 13.73
C SER A 190 15.29 38.31 14.11
N SER A 191 16.13 39.28 13.74
CA SER A 191 17.57 39.24 14.06
C SER A 191 17.87 39.40 15.56
N GLY A 192 16.88 39.78 16.38
CA GLY A 192 17.04 40.02 17.81
C GLY A 192 17.03 38.74 18.66
N PHE A 193 16.49 37.64 18.15
CA PHE A 193 16.34 36.40 18.90
C PHE A 193 16.55 35.14 18.07
N SER A 194 16.88 34.05 18.77
CA SER A 194 16.92 32.69 18.26
C SER A 194 15.92 31.83 19.01
N ILE A 195 15.61 30.65 18.48
CA ILE A 195 14.74 29.66 19.12
C ILE A 195 15.52 28.43 19.56
N ARG A 196 15.07 27.79 20.63
CA ARG A 196 15.56 26.48 21.10
C ARG A 196 14.41 25.49 21.14
N PHE A 197 14.66 24.26 20.69
CA PHE A 197 13.71 23.16 20.74
C PHE A 197 13.93 22.34 22.01
N GLU A 198 12.86 22.13 22.78
CA GLU A 198 12.82 21.30 23.97
C GLU A 198 11.66 20.30 23.88
N ASP A 199 11.70 19.22 24.67
CA ASP A 199 10.65 18.18 24.74
C ASP A 199 10.12 17.72 23.36
N VAL A 200 11.04 17.57 22.40
CA VAL A 200 10.69 17.10 21.05
C VAL A 200 10.29 15.64 21.13
N LYS A 201 9.11 15.30 20.63
CA LYS A 201 8.57 13.95 20.63
C LYS A 201 7.70 13.68 19.42
N ALA A 202 7.81 12.46 18.92
CA ALA A 202 6.81 11.88 18.06
C ALA A 202 5.77 11.18 18.93
N ILE A 203 4.50 11.39 18.63
CA ILE A 203 3.37 10.74 19.28
C ILE A 203 2.79 9.75 18.28
N GLY A 204 3.25 8.50 18.33
CA GLY A 204 2.80 7.42 17.45
C GLY A 204 1.40 6.95 17.81
N LEU A 205 0.58 6.65 16.80
CA LEU A 205 -0.83 6.27 16.88
C LEU A 205 -1.04 4.94 16.17
N THR A 206 -1.78 4.04 16.82
CA THR A 206 -2.21 2.78 16.19
C THR A 206 -3.39 2.19 16.96
N SER A 207 -4.23 1.40 16.31
CA SER A 207 -5.16 0.50 17.01
C SER A 207 -4.51 -0.83 17.37
N ALA A 208 -3.31 -1.15 16.84
CA ALA A 208 -2.52 -2.35 17.13
C ALA A 208 -2.16 -2.49 18.62
N LYS A 209 -2.79 -3.43 19.34
CA LYS A 209 -2.60 -3.57 20.80
C LYS A 209 -1.36 -4.40 21.18
N ALA A 210 -1.30 -5.66 20.75
CA ALA A 210 -0.23 -6.58 21.15
C ALA A 210 0.37 -7.28 19.94
N ALA A 211 1.60 -6.92 19.59
CA ALA A 211 2.36 -7.66 18.60
C ALA A 211 2.69 -9.07 19.14
N PRO A 212 2.73 -10.10 18.27
CA PRO A 212 3.19 -11.41 18.68
C PRO A 212 4.68 -11.38 19.04
N ALA A 213 5.14 -12.40 19.78
CA ALA A 213 6.57 -12.59 20.01
C ALA A 213 7.34 -12.71 18.67
N PRO A 214 8.63 -12.30 18.63
CA PRO A 214 9.47 -12.49 17.46
C PRO A 214 9.47 -13.94 16.98
N LEU A 215 9.69 -14.16 15.69
CA LEU A 215 9.84 -15.51 15.15
C LEU A 215 10.94 -16.28 15.92
N PRO A 216 10.70 -17.59 16.22
CA PRO A 216 11.67 -18.44 16.92
C PRO A 216 13.04 -18.51 16.24
N SER A 217 14.07 -18.89 16.98
CA SER A 217 15.46 -18.98 16.50
C SER A 217 15.71 -19.99 15.37
N LYS A 218 14.74 -20.89 15.08
CA LYS A 218 14.81 -21.78 13.92
C LYS A 218 14.73 -21.04 12.58
N TYR A 219 14.18 -19.82 12.57
CA TYR A 219 14.16 -18.96 11.40
C TYR A 219 15.46 -18.18 11.29
N SER A 220 15.93 -17.96 10.05
CA SER A 220 17.12 -17.15 9.78
C SER A 220 16.96 -15.71 10.33
N ASP A 221 18.08 -15.04 10.64
CA ASP A 221 18.04 -13.63 11.07
C ASP A 221 17.36 -12.74 10.03
N LEU A 222 17.56 -13.03 8.74
CA LEU A 222 16.86 -12.32 7.67
C LEU A 222 15.34 -12.51 7.75
N ALA A 223 14.86 -13.75 7.92
CA ALA A 223 13.43 -14.04 8.06
C ALA A 223 12.83 -13.35 9.30
N ARG A 224 13.55 -13.36 10.43
CA ARG A 224 13.15 -12.65 11.66
C ARG A 224 13.07 -11.14 11.44
N ARG A 225 13.99 -10.55 10.68
CA ARG A 225 13.96 -9.12 10.32
C ARG A 225 12.83 -8.79 9.34
N ILE A 226 12.61 -9.62 8.32
CA ILE A 226 11.48 -9.47 7.38
C ILE A 226 10.15 -9.47 8.14
N ASP A 227 9.97 -10.41 9.07
CA ASP A 227 8.77 -10.47 9.90
C ASP A 227 8.61 -9.24 10.81
N ALA A 228 9.70 -8.76 11.43
CA ALA A 228 9.65 -7.54 12.25
C ALA A 228 9.23 -6.29 11.45
N VAL A 229 9.75 -6.13 10.23
CA VAL A 229 9.37 -5.03 9.31
C VAL A 229 7.91 -5.18 8.86
N ALA A 230 7.46 -6.41 8.57
CA ALA A 230 6.05 -6.68 8.27
C ALA A 230 5.12 -6.28 9.44
N LEU A 231 5.48 -6.65 10.68
CA LEU A 231 4.72 -6.27 11.87
C LEU A 231 4.64 -4.76 12.07
N ALA A 232 5.76 -4.05 11.87
CA ALA A 232 5.78 -2.58 11.94
C ALA A 232 4.88 -1.95 10.85
N THR A 233 4.93 -2.49 9.63
CA THR A 233 4.12 -2.02 8.50
C THR A 233 2.63 -2.14 8.80
N LEU A 234 2.20 -3.33 9.26
CA LEU A 234 0.80 -3.57 9.60
C LEU A 234 0.35 -2.71 10.79
N ARG A 235 1.17 -2.62 11.85
CA ARG A 235 0.90 -1.78 13.03
C ARG A 235 0.59 -0.34 12.63
N ASP A 236 1.41 0.24 11.75
CA ASP A 236 1.30 1.67 11.39
C ASP A 236 0.13 1.95 10.45
N CYS A 237 -0.34 0.95 9.71
CA CYS A 237 -1.54 1.00 8.87
C CYS A 237 -2.84 0.63 9.62
N MET A 238 -2.74 -0.03 10.78
CA MET A 238 -3.87 -0.31 11.67
C MET A 238 -4.28 0.94 12.45
N GLN A 239 -5.31 1.62 11.97
CA GLN A 239 -5.83 2.86 12.53
C GLN A 239 -7.30 2.65 12.92
N THR A 240 -8.19 3.62 12.68
CA THR A 240 -9.64 3.44 12.85
C THR A 240 -10.25 2.55 11.76
N THR A 241 -9.53 2.37 10.66
CA THR A 241 -9.69 1.31 9.65
C THR A 241 -8.33 0.66 9.36
N PHE A 242 -8.30 -0.40 8.55
CA PHE A 242 -7.08 -0.81 7.86
C PHE A 242 -6.80 0.17 6.72
N GLU A 243 -5.89 1.12 6.93
CA GLU A 243 -5.43 2.02 5.88
C GLU A 243 -4.47 1.29 4.93
N ASP A 244 -4.42 1.67 3.66
CA ASP A 244 -3.43 1.18 2.69
C ASP A 244 -2.01 1.63 3.07
N GLY A 245 -1.85 2.93 3.30
CA GLY A 245 -0.63 3.56 3.79
C GLY A 245 -0.95 4.79 4.64
N PRO A 246 -0.20 5.03 5.74
CA PRO A 246 -0.53 6.05 6.73
C PRO A 246 -0.13 7.47 6.31
N ARG A 247 0.81 7.60 5.37
CA ARG A 247 1.07 8.88 4.71
C ARG A 247 0.00 9.16 3.67
N ARG A 248 -0.18 8.19 2.79
CA ARG A 248 -1.08 8.19 1.63
C ARG A 248 -1.45 6.73 1.31
N ASP A 249 -2.70 6.42 1.00
CA ASP A 249 -3.84 7.34 0.85
C ASP A 249 -4.62 7.59 2.16
N GLN A 250 -4.18 7.01 3.28
CA GLN A 250 -4.92 6.96 4.55
C GLN A 250 -6.33 6.39 4.39
N ARG A 251 -6.47 5.35 3.55
CA ARG A 251 -7.78 4.92 3.07
C ARG A 251 -7.95 3.41 3.11
N LEU A 252 -9.17 2.99 3.38
CA LEU A 252 -9.57 1.59 3.32
C LEU A 252 -9.80 1.17 1.85
N TRP A 253 -8.97 0.27 1.35
CA TRP A 253 -9.07 -0.35 0.02
C TRP A 253 -9.32 -1.86 0.15
N VAL A 254 -10.14 -2.46 -0.73
CA VAL A 254 -10.52 -3.88 -0.59
C VAL A 254 -9.34 -4.83 -0.84
N GLY A 255 -8.53 -4.56 -1.88
CA GLY A 255 -7.36 -5.37 -2.21
C GLY A 255 -6.38 -5.44 -1.03
N ASP A 256 -6.09 -4.28 -0.44
CA ASP A 256 -5.30 -4.16 0.78
C ASP A 256 -5.93 -4.86 1.98
N LEU A 257 -7.23 -4.64 2.22
CA LEU A 257 -7.95 -5.21 3.36
C LEU A 257 -7.77 -6.72 3.46
N ARG A 258 -7.88 -7.46 2.33
CA ARG A 258 -7.72 -8.93 2.37
C ARG A 258 -6.33 -9.30 2.89
N LEU A 259 -5.28 -8.69 2.35
CA LEU A 259 -3.88 -9.01 2.69
C LEU A 259 -3.55 -8.58 4.12
N GLN A 260 -4.04 -7.42 4.53
CA GLN A 260 -3.93 -6.93 5.91
C GLN A 260 -4.66 -7.85 6.89
N ALA A 261 -5.85 -8.34 6.54
CA ALA A 261 -6.62 -9.27 7.37
C ALA A 261 -5.87 -10.61 7.55
N LEU A 262 -5.31 -11.18 6.47
CA LEU A 262 -4.48 -12.40 6.55
C LEU A 262 -3.28 -12.23 7.47
N ALA A 263 -2.56 -11.11 7.34
CA ALA A 263 -1.46 -10.78 8.23
C ALA A 263 -1.93 -10.58 9.68
N ASN A 264 -3.05 -9.89 9.89
CA ASN A 264 -3.67 -9.69 11.21
C ASN A 264 -4.06 -11.00 11.89
N TYR A 265 -4.69 -11.95 11.19
CA TYR A 265 -5.08 -13.25 11.76
C TYR A 265 -3.86 -14.03 12.29
N ALA A 266 -2.71 -13.87 11.64
CA ALA A 266 -1.45 -14.50 12.03
C ALA A 266 -0.69 -13.73 13.14
N THR A 267 -1.12 -12.50 13.48
CA THR A 267 -0.34 -11.57 14.32
C THR A 267 -1.18 -10.91 15.42
N PHE A 268 -1.73 -9.71 15.18
CA PHE A 268 -2.43 -8.88 16.16
C PHE A 268 -3.83 -9.40 16.54
N LYS A 269 -4.46 -10.20 15.67
CA LYS A 269 -5.77 -10.83 15.88
C LYS A 269 -6.89 -9.86 16.25
N GLN A 270 -6.84 -8.63 15.73
CA GLN A 270 -7.87 -7.62 15.95
C GLN A 270 -8.99 -7.75 14.93
N ASN A 271 -9.75 -8.82 15.09
CA ASN A 271 -10.76 -9.23 14.12
C ASN A 271 -11.98 -8.30 14.09
N ASP A 272 -12.22 -7.54 15.16
CA ASP A 272 -13.25 -6.48 15.18
C ASP A 272 -12.95 -5.36 14.18
N LEU A 273 -11.67 -5.05 13.94
CA LEU A 273 -11.28 -4.08 12.92
C LEU A 273 -11.55 -4.62 11.50
N VAL A 274 -11.34 -5.93 11.28
CA VAL A 274 -11.66 -6.56 9.99
C VAL A 274 -13.17 -6.53 9.78
N LYS A 275 -13.94 -6.91 10.81
CA LYS A 275 -15.40 -6.85 10.84
C LYS A 275 -15.91 -5.45 10.51
N ARG A 276 -15.37 -4.41 11.16
CA ARG A 276 -15.67 -3.00 10.87
C ARG A 276 -15.47 -2.68 9.39
N CYS A 277 -14.32 -3.04 8.83
CA CYS A 277 -14.00 -2.74 7.44
C CYS A 277 -14.93 -3.47 6.45
N LEU A 278 -15.31 -4.72 6.74
CA LEU A 278 -16.31 -5.44 5.94
C LEU A 278 -17.69 -4.76 5.99
N TYR A 279 -18.14 -4.29 7.16
CA TYR A 279 -19.38 -3.52 7.29
C TYR A 279 -19.31 -2.17 6.57
N LEU A 280 -18.18 -1.48 6.57
CA LEU A 280 -18.00 -0.22 5.82
C LEU A 280 -18.22 -0.44 4.32
N PHE A 281 -17.59 -1.46 3.74
CA PHE A 281 -17.81 -1.79 2.33
C PHE A 281 -19.25 -2.26 2.05
N ALA A 282 -19.86 -3.00 2.97
CA ALA A 282 -21.26 -3.42 2.85
C ALA A 282 -22.25 -2.25 2.96
N ALA A 283 -21.97 -1.26 3.79
CA ALA A 283 -22.84 -0.11 4.02
C ALA A 283 -22.80 0.89 2.86
N TYR A 284 -21.62 1.14 2.29
CA TYR A 284 -21.39 2.21 1.32
C TYR A 284 -21.02 1.65 -0.07
N ARG A 285 -22.05 1.36 -0.87
CA ARG A 285 -21.92 0.68 -2.17
C ARG A 285 -22.47 1.52 -3.31
N ARG A 286 -22.22 1.08 -4.55
CA ARG A 286 -22.90 1.60 -5.74
C ARG A 286 -24.39 1.29 -5.69
N GLN A 287 -25.18 2.06 -6.42
CA GLN A 287 -26.63 1.92 -6.52
C GLN A 287 -27.11 0.50 -6.88
N ASP A 288 -26.38 -0.21 -7.74
CA ASP A 288 -26.71 -1.59 -8.13
C ASP A 288 -26.23 -2.65 -7.12
N GLY A 289 -25.54 -2.24 -6.06
CA GLY A 289 -25.02 -3.09 -5.00
C GLY A 289 -23.55 -3.52 -5.13
N LEU A 290 -22.83 -3.07 -6.18
CA LEU A 290 -21.40 -3.33 -6.30
C LEU A 290 -20.60 -2.60 -5.21
N VAL A 291 -19.70 -3.29 -4.55
CA VAL A 291 -18.78 -2.75 -3.55
C VAL A 291 -17.79 -1.79 -4.22
N ALA A 292 -17.51 -0.69 -3.53
CA ALA A 292 -16.49 0.27 -3.94
C ALA A 292 -15.08 -0.35 -3.84
N ALA A 293 -14.14 0.09 -4.67
CA ALA A 293 -12.74 -0.26 -4.48
C ALA A 293 -12.19 0.28 -3.15
N CYS A 294 -12.69 1.44 -2.71
CA CYS A 294 -12.33 2.08 -1.44
C CYS A 294 -13.52 2.75 -0.73
N VAL A 295 -13.36 3.02 0.56
CA VAL A 295 -14.32 3.78 1.39
C VAL A 295 -13.59 4.94 2.04
N TYR A 296 -14.17 6.14 1.99
CA TYR A 296 -13.69 7.27 2.79
C TYR A 296 -14.35 7.21 4.16
N GLU A 297 -13.57 7.13 5.23
CA GLU A 297 -14.10 7.14 6.61
C GLU A 297 -14.44 8.56 7.08
N LYS A 298 -13.62 9.55 6.72
CA LYS A 298 -13.70 10.92 7.27
C LYS A 298 -14.14 11.95 6.24
N PRO A 299 -14.82 13.05 6.66
CA PRO A 299 -15.31 13.34 8.01
C PRO A 299 -16.55 12.51 8.39
N LYS A 300 -17.18 11.86 7.42
CA LYS A 300 -18.21 10.83 7.59
C LYS A 300 -17.98 9.74 6.57
N ALA A 301 -18.30 8.51 6.97
CA ALA A 301 -18.11 7.35 6.12
C ALA A 301 -18.98 7.48 4.85
N ARG A 302 -18.40 7.23 3.69
CA ARG A 302 -19.08 7.35 2.40
C ARG A 302 -18.44 6.48 1.32
N TYR A 303 -19.24 6.22 0.30
CA TYR A 303 -18.85 5.50 -0.91
C TYR A 303 -17.66 6.20 -1.61
N GLY A 304 -16.70 5.39 -2.09
CA GLY A 304 -15.41 5.88 -2.62
C GLY A 304 -15.41 6.40 -4.05
N GLY A 305 -16.50 6.24 -4.82
CA GLY A 305 -16.56 6.73 -6.21
C GLY A 305 -15.82 5.87 -7.24
N ILE A 306 -15.16 4.79 -6.82
CA ILE A 306 -14.26 3.98 -7.66
C ILE A 306 -14.67 2.51 -7.59
N HIS A 307 -14.57 1.80 -8.71
CA HIS A 307 -14.74 0.35 -8.78
C HIS A 307 -13.58 -0.32 -9.49
N ILE A 308 -13.19 -1.46 -8.95
CA ILE A 308 -12.17 -2.34 -9.49
C ILE A 308 -12.77 -3.75 -9.45
N VAL A 309 -12.83 -4.43 -10.60
CA VAL A 309 -13.54 -5.72 -10.75
C VAL A 309 -12.94 -6.78 -9.83
N ASP A 310 -11.61 -6.90 -9.83
CA ASP A 310 -10.89 -7.83 -8.97
C ASP A 310 -11.09 -7.53 -7.48
N TYR A 311 -11.21 -6.26 -7.09
CA TYR A 311 -11.43 -5.89 -5.69
C TYR A 311 -12.85 -6.26 -5.22
N ALA A 312 -13.86 -6.03 -6.05
CA ALA A 312 -15.22 -6.46 -5.74
C ALA A 312 -15.31 -7.99 -5.59
N ALA A 313 -14.61 -8.75 -6.42
CA ALA A 313 -14.51 -10.21 -6.26
C ALA A 313 -13.72 -10.61 -4.99
N LEU A 314 -12.66 -9.88 -4.66
CA LEU A 314 -11.86 -10.13 -3.46
C LEU A 314 -12.57 -9.77 -2.15
N PHE A 315 -13.61 -8.92 -2.16
CA PHE A 315 -14.49 -8.73 -1.01
C PHE A 315 -15.11 -10.07 -0.56
N ASN A 316 -15.56 -10.89 -1.51
CA ASN A 316 -16.12 -12.20 -1.21
C ASN A 316 -15.09 -13.13 -0.56
N VAL A 317 -13.87 -13.11 -1.08
CA VAL A 317 -12.76 -13.90 -0.54
C VAL A 317 -12.42 -13.41 0.88
N ALA A 318 -12.33 -12.11 1.10
CA ALA A 318 -12.08 -11.53 2.42
C ALA A 318 -13.17 -11.91 3.44
N LEU A 319 -14.44 -11.96 3.03
CA LEU A 319 -15.54 -12.42 3.89
C LEU A 319 -15.41 -13.92 4.23
N ALA A 320 -15.03 -14.75 3.26
CA ALA A 320 -14.78 -16.18 3.48
C ALA A 320 -13.59 -16.40 4.42
N ASP A 321 -12.48 -15.67 4.21
CA ASP A 321 -11.29 -15.70 5.04
C ASP A 321 -11.61 -15.23 6.48
N TYR A 322 -12.47 -14.22 6.63
CA TYR A 322 -12.96 -13.75 7.93
C TYR A 322 -13.76 -14.80 8.69
N LEU A 323 -14.72 -15.46 8.03
CA LEU A 323 -15.47 -16.54 8.66
C LEU A 323 -14.53 -17.68 9.10
N GLU A 324 -13.56 -18.05 8.26
CA GLU A 324 -12.57 -19.08 8.58
C GLU A 324 -11.69 -18.73 9.78
N ALA A 325 -11.26 -17.46 9.88
CA ALA A 325 -10.39 -17.02 10.96
C ALA A 325 -11.11 -16.81 12.30
N THR A 326 -12.43 -16.53 12.27
CA THR A 326 -13.16 -16.07 13.46
C THR A 326 -14.28 -17.00 13.91
N GLY A 327 -14.86 -17.79 13.00
CA GLY A 327 -16.10 -18.52 13.25
C GLY A 327 -17.34 -17.62 13.42
N ASP A 328 -17.28 -16.31 13.12
CA ASP A 328 -18.41 -15.39 13.24
C ASP A 328 -19.41 -15.58 12.07
N GLU A 329 -20.19 -16.66 12.16
CA GLU A 329 -21.26 -16.98 11.22
C GLU A 329 -22.35 -15.91 11.16
N ALA A 330 -22.61 -15.20 12.26
CA ALA A 330 -23.64 -14.17 12.31
C ALA A 330 -23.31 -13.02 11.37
N THR A 331 -22.08 -12.51 11.43
CA THR A 331 -21.58 -11.48 10.50
C THR A 331 -21.54 -12.00 9.07
N ALA A 332 -21.02 -13.21 8.85
CA ALA A 332 -20.92 -13.77 7.51
C ALA A 332 -22.30 -13.97 6.86
N ARG A 333 -23.30 -14.42 7.62
CA ARG A 333 -24.70 -14.54 7.16
C ARG A 333 -25.32 -13.18 6.87
N GLU A 334 -25.05 -12.18 7.70
CA GLU A 334 -25.56 -10.82 7.48
C GLU A 334 -24.99 -10.16 6.23
N LEU A 335 -23.70 -10.40 5.94
CA LEU A 335 -23.02 -9.84 4.77
C LEU A 335 -23.11 -10.72 3.51
N TRP A 336 -23.66 -11.94 3.62
CA TRP A 336 -23.86 -12.86 2.50
C TRP A 336 -24.58 -12.22 1.29
N PRO A 337 -25.69 -11.47 1.45
CA PRO A 337 -26.35 -10.83 0.31
C PRO A 337 -25.45 -9.86 -0.44
N VAL A 338 -24.50 -9.20 0.25
CA VAL A 338 -23.52 -8.33 -0.40
C VAL A 338 -22.53 -9.16 -1.21
N ALA A 339 -21.94 -10.21 -0.63
CA ALA A 339 -21.01 -11.08 -1.35
C ALA A 339 -21.63 -11.71 -2.59
N LYS A 340 -22.84 -12.28 -2.46
CA LYS A 340 -23.59 -12.84 -3.59
C LYS A 340 -23.76 -11.81 -4.72
N ARG A 341 -24.17 -10.59 -4.36
CA ARG A 341 -24.42 -9.51 -5.33
C ARG A 341 -23.17 -9.13 -6.14
N GLN A 342 -21.97 -9.24 -5.58
CA GLN A 342 -20.74 -8.91 -6.31
C GLN A 342 -20.55 -9.83 -7.52
N LEU A 343 -20.72 -11.14 -7.32
CA LEU A 343 -20.56 -12.12 -8.39
C LEU A 343 -21.77 -12.17 -9.33
N GLU A 344 -22.97 -11.80 -8.88
CA GLU A 344 -24.11 -11.59 -9.79
C GLU A 344 -23.81 -10.48 -10.81
N ILE A 345 -23.27 -9.35 -10.37
CA ILE A 345 -22.96 -8.21 -11.26
C ILE A 345 -21.79 -8.55 -12.18
N ILE A 346 -20.70 -9.09 -11.62
CA ILE A 346 -19.52 -9.49 -12.40
C ILE A 346 -19.89 -10.62 -13.39
N GLY A 347 -20.75 -11.55 -12.97
CA GLY A 347 -21.20 -12.70 -13.73
C GLY A 347 -21.95 -12.34 -15.02
N GLN A 348 -22.54 -11.15 -15.12
CA GLN A 348 -23.14 -10.64 -16.36
C GLN A 348 -22.13 -10.48 -17.50
N ARG A 349 -20.83 -10.44 -17.17
CA ARG A 349 -19.72 -10.36 -18.13
C ARG A 349 -19.08 -11.72 -18.40
N ILE A 350 -19.60 -12.80 -17.81
CA ILE A 350 -19.16 -14.16 -18.13
C ILE A 350 -20.04 -14.67 -19.26
N ASN A 351 -19.44 -14.99 -20.40
CA ASN A 351 -20.17 -15.49 -21.56
C ASN A 351 -20.62 -16.96 -21.39
N ALA A 352 -21.35 -17.49 -22.38
CA ALA A 352 -21.86 -18.86 -22.35
C ALA A 352 -20.75 -19.93 -22.22
N ASP A 353 -19.55 -19.66 -22.75
CA ASP A 353 -18.39 -20.55 -22.65
C ASP A 353 -17.72 -20.51 -21.26
N GLY A 354 -18.11 -19.57 -20.39
CA GLY A 354 -17.51 -19.38 -19.07
C GLY A 354 -16.33 -18.40 -19.05
N ARG A 355 -16.08 -17.65 -20.12
CA ARG A 355 -15.01 -16.65 -20.19
C ARG A 355 -15.52 -15.29 -19.74
N TYR A 356 -14.77 -14.62 -18.87
CA TYR A 356 -14.98 -13.21 -18.57
C TYR A 356 -14.62 -12.35 -19.78
N VAL A 357 -15.54 -11.50 -20.20
CA VAL A 357 -15.40 -10.58 -21.33
C VAL A 357 -15.29 -9.16 -20.77
N ASP A 358 -14.08 -8.59 -20.82
CA ASP A 358 -13.85 -7.21 -20.43
C ASP A 358 -14.60 -6.27 -21.39
N PRO A 359 -15.56 -5.45 -20.90
CA PRO A 359 -16.25 -4.48 -21.73
C PRO A 359 -15.37 -3.29 -22.16
N GLY A 360 -14.13 -3.19 -21.67
CA GLY A 360 -13.18 -2.12 -22.00
C GLY A 360 -13.43 -0.79 -21.28
N ASN A 361 -14.51 -0.70 -20.50
CA ASN A 361 -14.90 0.49 -19.74
C ASN A 361 -14.99 0.22 -18.23
N VAL A 362 -14.29 -0.80 -17.74
CA VAL A 362 -14.16 -1.10 -16.31
C VAL A 362 -12.69 -1.17 -15.92
N TRP A 363 -12.39 -0.86 -14.67
CA TRP A 363 -11.04 -1.01 -14.17
C TRP A 363 -10.79 -2.43 -13.66
N ILE A 364 -9.81 -3.10 -14.28
CA ILE A 364 -9.21 -4.34 -13.78
C ILE A 364 -7.80 -3.98 -13.30
N PHE A 365 -7.51 -4.15 -12.01
CA PHE A 365 -6.25 -3.73 -11.41
C PHE A 365 -5.18 -4.80 -11.59
N ILE A 366 -5.24 -5.92 -10.85
CA ILE A 366 -4.24 -7.01 -10.80
C ILE A 366 -2.84 -6.57 -10.29
N ASP A 367 -2.22 -5.58 -10.92
CA ASP A 367 -0.93 -4.98 -10.55
C ASP A 367 -0.75 -3.62 -11.25
N TRP A 368 0.22 -2.81 -10.78
CA TRP A 368 0.62 -1.53 -11.39
C TRP A 368 1.47 -1.67 -12.68
N SER A 369 1.66 -2.88 -13.18
CA SER A 369 2.44 -3.13 -14.40
C SER A 369 1.70 -2.62 -15.66
N PRO A 370 2.22 -1.60 -16.36
CA PRO A 370 1.52 -0.99 -17.50
C PRO A 370 1.44 -1.91 -18.73
N ASP A 371 2.40 -2.82 -18.86
CA ASP A 371 2.49 -3.74 -20.01
C ASP A 371 1.69 -5.04 -19.78
N LEU A 372 1.03 -5.20 -18.62
CA LEU A 372 0.34 -6.42 -18.25
C LEU A 372 -1.00 -6.56 -18.99
N HIS A 373 -1.14 -7.62 -19.79
CA HIS A 373 -2.43 -8.07 -20.30
C HIS A 373 -3.19 -8.88 -19.23
N LYS A 374 -4.43 -8.50 -18.92
CA LYS A 374 -5.11 -8.91 -17.68
C LYS A 374 -6.12 -10.05 -17.83
N ASP A 375 -6.58 -10.39 -19.04
CA ASP A 375 -7.59 -11.43 -19.29
C ASP A 375 -7.36 -12.76 -18.55
N ALA A 376 -6.14 -13.29 -18.63
CA ALA A 376 -5.84 -14.60 -18.04
C ALA A 376 -5.85 -14.50 -16.51
N ALA A 377 -5.25 -13.43 -15.97
CA ALA A 377 -5.19 -13.17 -14.54
C ALA A 377 -6.60 -12.98 -13.95
N ILE A 378 -7.44 -12.13 -14.57
CA ILE A 378 -8.80 -11.89 -14.08
C ILE A 378 -9.66 -13.14 -14.18
N GLN A 379 -9.54 -13.95 -15.25
CA GLN A 379 -10.25 -15.22 -15.35
C GLN A 379 -9.90 -16.17 -14.17
N GLY A 380 -8.61 -16.34 -13.88
CA GLY A 380 -8.15 -17.17 -12.76
C GLY A 380 -8.64 -16.66 -11.40
N LEU A 381 -8.56 -15.35 -11.18
CA LEU A 381 -9.08 -14.69 -9.97
C LEU A 381 -10.59 -14.92 -9.80
N LEU A 382 -11.37 -14.78 -10.88
CA LEU A 382 -12.81 -14.99 -10.80
C LEU A 382 -13.16 -16.45 -10.53
N VAL A 383 -12.44 -17.43 -11.11
CA VAL A 383 -12.60 -18.84 -10.74
C VAL A 383 -12.35 -19.04 -9.24
N PHE A 384 -11.28 -18.45 -8.71
CA PHE A 384 -10.97 -18.49 -7.28
C PHE A 384 -12.08 -17.86 -6.44
N ALA A 385 -12.54 -16.65 -6.77
CA ALA A 385 -13.59 -15.96 -6.02
C ALA A 385 -14.93 -16.73 -6.01
N HIS A 386 -15.32 -17.34 -7.13
CA HIS A 386 -16.52 -18.18 -7.20
C HIS A 386 -16.38 -19.45 -6.33
N LYS A 387 -15.23 -20.12 -6.37
CA LYS A 387 -14.95 -21.28 -5.51
C LYS A 387 -15.04 -20.91 -4.02
N ARG A 388 -14.38 -19.82 -3.61
CA ARG A 388 -14.42 -19.33 -2.23
C ARG A 388 -15.84 -18.92 -1.80
N THR A 389 -16.61 -18.31 -2.69
CA THR A 389 -18.01 -17.93 -2.41
C THR A 389 -18.92 -19.15 -2.28
N LEU A 390 -18.72 -20.20 -3.10
CA LEU A 390 -19.46 -21.46 -2.97
C LEU A 390 -19.15 -22.15 -1.62
N ASP A 391 -17.89 -22.15 -1.20
CA ASP A 391 -17.50 -22.73 0.09
C ASP A 391 -18.07 -21.93 1.27
N LEU A 392 -18.09 -20.59 1.17
CA LEU A 392 -18.79 -19.73 2.12
C LEU A 392 -20.29 -20.07 2.19
N ALA A 393 -20.95 -20.22 1.03
CA ALA A 393 -22.36 -20.57 0.97
C ALA A 393 -22.66 -21.92 1.65
N ARG A 394 -21.79 -22.93 1.44
CA ARG A 394 -21.89 -24.24 2.09
C ARG A 394 -21.74 -24.13 3.61
N LYS A 395 -20.74 -23.37 4.10
CA LYS A 395 -20.52 -23.15 5.54
C LYS A 395 -21.70 -22.47 6.22
N LEU A 396 -22.37 -21.56 5.51
CA LEU A 396 -23.56 -20.86 6.00
C LEU A 396 -24.87 -21.63 5.77
N GLY A 397 -24.84 -22.78 5.09
CA GLY A 397 -26.05 -23.55 4.74
C GLY A 397 -26.98 -22.85 3.74
N VAL A 398 -26.45 -21.94 2.91
CA VAL A 398 -27.20 -21.17 1.89
C VAL A 398 -26.80 -21.51 0.45
N GLN A 399 -26.13 -22.66 0.24
CA GLN A 399 -25.68 -23.11 -1.07
C GLN A 399 -26.81 -23.25 -2.12
N ALA A 400 -28.06 -23.41 -1.69
CA ALA A 400 -29.21 -23.42 -2.58
C ALA A 400 -29.41 -22.08 -3.32
N GLU A 401 -28.96 -20.95 -2.74
CA GLU A 401 -29.03 -19.64 -3.37
C GLU A 401 -28.04 -19.43 -4.53
N VAL A 402 -27.06 -20.33 -4.65
CA VAL A 402 -25.99 -20.34 -5.66
C VAL A 402 -25.87 -21.72 -6.30
N ALA A 403 -27.01 -22.40 -6.51
CA ALA A 403 -27.07 -23.77 -7.01
C ALA A 403 -26.44 -23.94 -8.41
N ASP A 404 -26.32 -22.85 -9.18
CA ASP A 404 -25.69 -22.79 -10.49
C ASP A 404 -24.16 -22.67 -10.44
N TYR A 405 -23.59 -22.25 -9.30
CA TYR A 405 -22.14 -22.00 -9.16
C TYR A 405 -21.27 -23.23 -9.46
N PRO A 406 -21.58 -24.46 -9.02
CA PRO A 406 -20.75 -25.62 -9.36
C PRO A 406 -20.55 -25.79 -10.88
N ALA A 407 -21.64 -25.70 -11.66
CA ALA A 407 -21.58 -25.82 -13.11
C ALA A 407 -20.91 -24.59 -13.76
N LEU A 408 -21.15 -23.40 -13.24
CA LEU A 408 -20.48 -22.18 -13.71
C LEU A 408 -18.97 -22.24 -13.47
N ILE A 409 -18.52 -22.64 -12.28
CA ILE A 409 -17.11 -22.79 -11.92
C ILE A 409 -16.44 -23.81 -12.84
N GLU A 410 -17.09 -24.92 -13.15
CA GLU A 410 -16.57 -25.92 -14.09
C GLU A 410 -16.37 -25.31 -15.49
N ARG A 411 -17.39 -24.64 -16.03
CA ARG A 411 -17.28 -23.94 -17.33
C ARG A 411 -16.18 -22.88 -17.33
N MET A 412 -16.13 -22.04 -16.29
CA MET A 412 -15.09 -21.01 -16.15
C MET A 412 -13.69 -21.62 -16.06
N THR A 413 -13.54 -22.75 -15.36
CA THR A 413 -12.28 -23.49 -15.26
C THR A 413 -11.89 -24.08 -16.60
N MET A 414 -12.84 -24.63 -17.37
CA MET A 414 -12.61 -25.09 -18.74
C MET A 414 -12.20 -23.95 -19.67
N ALA A 415 -12.90 -22.81 -19.64
CA ALA A 415 -12.52 -21.62 -20.38
C ALA A 415 -11.12 -21.13 -20.00
N ALA A 416 -10.78 -21.17 -18.72
CA ALA A 416 -9.46 -20.79 -18.22
C ALA A 416 -8.34 -21.69 -18.76
N ARG A 417 -8.61 -22.98 -19.01
CA ARG A 417 -7.65 -23.88 -19.69
C ARG A 417 -7.36 -23.46 -21.12
N GLY A 418 -8.24 -22.70 -21.77
CA GLY A 418 -8.00 -22.13 -23.10
C GLY A 418 -6.83 -21.13 -23.15
N TYR A 419 -6.39 -20.61 -22.01
CA TYR A 419 -5.17 -19.79 -21.93
C TYR A 419 -3.89 -20.62 -21.80
N TRP A 420 -3.98 -21.93 -21.57
CA TRP A 420 -2.80 -22.79 -21.48
C TRP A 420 -2.17 -23.00 -22.86
N ASP A 421 -0.88 -22.69 -22.97
CA ASP A 421 -0.07 -23.04 -24.13
C ASP A 421 0.85 -24.21 -23.77
N ALA A 422 0.54 -25.39 -24.32
CA ALA A 422 1.31 -26.60 -24.08
C ALA A 422 2.76 -26.52 -24.59
N SER A 423 3.01 -25.76 -25.66
CA SER A 423 4.35 -25.59 -26.22
C SER A 423 5.20 -24.65 -25.35
N ALA A 424 4.59 -23.57 -24.86
CA ALA A 424 5.23 -22.63 -23.95
C ALA A 424 5.29 -23.17 -22.51
N LYS A 425 4.50 -24.20 -22.17
CA LYS A 425 4.28 -24.70 -20.81
C LYS A 425 3.93 -23.57 -19.83
N ALA A 426 3.07 -22.67 -20.26
CA ALA A 426 2.64 -21.49 -19.52
C ALA A 426 1.25 -21.05 -19.95
N PHE A 427 0.56 -20.31 -19.08
CA PHE A 427 -0.63 -19.57 -19.47
C PHE A 427 -0.23 -18.29 -20.21
N VAL A 428 -0.88 -18.04 -21.34
CA VAL A 428 -0.67 -16.86 -22.19
C VAL A 428 -1.90 -15.96 -22.15
N SER A 429 -1.72 -14.65 -22.33
CA SER A 429 -2.82 -13.68 -22.31
C SER A 429 -2.82 -12.75 -23.51
N GLY A 430 -4.03 -12.43 -23.99
CA GLY A 430 -4.24 -11.46 -25.06
C GLY A 430 -3.84 -11.93 -26.45
N PRO A 431 -4.03 -11.07 -27.46
CA PRO A 431 -3.73 -11.41 -28.86
C PRO A 431 -2.26 -11.74 -29.10
N ASN A 432 -1.36 -11.10 -28.33
CA ASN A 432 0.08 -11.32 -28.40
C ASN A 432 0.56 -12.56 -27.64
N ARG A 433 -0.35 -13.34 -27.03
CA ARG A 433 -0.03 -14.53 -26.22
C ARG A 433 1.04 -14.23 -25.15
N GLN A 434 0.89 -13.10 -24.46
CA GLN A 434 1.85 -12.63 -23.47
C GLN A 434 1.95 -13.61 -22.29
N VAL A 435 3.16 -14.00 -21.92
CA VAL A 435 3.43 -14.71 -20.67
C VAL A 435 3.66 -13.67 -19.57
N SER A 436 2.91 -13.76 -18.47
CA SER A 436 3.12 -12.91 -17.30
C SER A 436 3.07 -13.71 -16.01
N TRP A 437 3.79 -13.23 -15.00
CA TRP A 437 3.77 -13.83 -13.66
C TRP A 437 2.36 -13.81 -13.07
N ALA A 438 1.63 -12.70 -13.28
CA ALA A 438 0.24 -12.55 -12.85
C ALA A 438 -0.70 -13.63 -13.42
N SER A 439 -0.56 -13.94 -14.71
CA SER A 439 -1.36 -14.99 -15.34
C SER A 439 -1.09 -16.36 -14.69
N GLN A 440 0.17 -16.67 -14.39
CA GLN A 440 0.51 -17.95 -13.78
C GLN A 440 -0.03 -18.06 -12.35
N ALA A 441 0.15 -17.00 -11.55
CA ALA A 441 -0.28 -17.01 -10.15
C ALA A 441 -1.80 -17.14 -10.01
N TRP A 442 -2.57 -16.32 -10.71
CA TRP A 442 -4.03 -16.38 -10.59
C TRP A 442 -4.64 -17.65 -11.18
N MET A 443 -4.03 -18.24 -12.22
CA MET A 443 -4.47 -19.54 -12.73
C MET A 443 -4.13 -20.69 -11.77
N ALA A 444 -3.00 -20.61 -11.05
CA ALA A 444 -2.63 -21.55 -10.01
C ALA A 444 -3.55 -21.45 -8.78
N ILE A 445 -3.77 -20.24 -8.26
CA ILE A 445 -4.70 -19.98 -7.14
C ILE A 445 -6.13 -20.37 -7.52
N GLY A 446 -6.54 -20.09 -8.77
CA GLY A 446 -7.80 -20.55 -9.32
C GLY A 446 -7.92 -22.07 -9.46
N GLY A 447 -6.82 -22.82 -9.32
CA GLY A 447 -6.80 -24.28 -9.47
C GLY A 447 -7.24 -24.74 -10.86
N VAL A 448 -6.75 -24.07 -11.91
CA VAL A 448 -7.16 -24.33 -13.30
C VAL A 448 -6.54 -25.61 -13.87
N LEU A 449 -5.29 -25.87 -13.46
CA LEU A 449 -4.53 -27.09 -13.75
C LEU A 449 -4.12 -27.78 -12.44
N PRO A 450 -3.70 -29.05 -12.49
CA PRO A 450 -3.09 -29.72 -11.35
C PRO A 450 -1.87 -28.95 -10.80
N ALA A 451 -1.64 -29.02 -9.49
CA ALA A 451 -0.56 -28.30 -8.79
C ALA A 451 0.83 -28.48 -9.46
N LYS A 452 1.15 -29.67 -9.96
CA LYS A 452 2.42 -29.97 -10.65
C LYS A 452 2.57 -29.19 -11.98
N ASP A 453 1.47 -29.01 -12.70
CA ASP A 453 1.47 -28.26 -13.96
C ASP A 453 1.52 -26.76 -13.69
N CYS A 454 0.81 -26.29 -12.66
CA CYS A 454 0.92 -24.92 -12.16
C CYS A 454 2.35 -24.59 -11.69
N ALA A 455 3.01 -25.52 -10.97
CA ALA A 455 4.40 -25.39 -10.57
C ALA A 455 5.34 -25.24 -11.79
N THR A 456 5.08 -26.02 -12.84
CA THR A 456 5.82 -25.93 -14.12
C THR A 456 5.59 -24.57 -14.77
N ALA A 457 4.34 -24.09 -14.83
CA ALA A 457 3.99 -22.81 -15.42
C ALA A 457 4.66 -21.62 -14.70
N LEU A 458 4.63 -21.62 -13.36
CA LEU A 458 5.29 -20.62 -12.52
C LEU A 458 6.80 -20.59 -12.80
N LYS A 459 7.46 -21.75 -12.76
CA LYS A 459 8.91 -21.86 -13.02
C LYS A 459 9.27 -21.40 -14.43
N THR A 460 8.47 -21.77 -15.42
CA THR A 460 8.66 -21.32 -16.80
C THR A 460 8.60 -19.80 -16.89
N ALA A 461 7.57 -19.16 -16.34
CA ALA A 461 7.46 -17.70 -16.36
C ALA A 461 8.61 -17.00 -15.63
N PHE A 462 9.18 -17.62 -14.58
CA PHE A 462 10.29 -17.04 -13.83
C PHE A 462 11.62 -17.09 -14.59
N GLY A 463 11.83 -18.18 -15.34
CA GLY A 463 13.02 -18.35 -16.18
C GLY A 463 12.99 -17.54 -17.49
N ARG A 464 11.85 -16.93 -17.83
CA ARG A 464 11.67 -16.17 -19.07
C ARG A 464 12.04 -14.70 -18.88
N ALA A 465 12.96 -14.21 -19.72
CA ALA A 465 13.35 -12.80 -19.73
C ALA A 465 12.25 -11.89 -20.29
N ASP A 466 11.41 -12.41 -21.20
CA ASP A 466 10.31 -11.69 -21.85
C ASP A 466 8.99 -11.75 -21.06
N ALA A 467 8.94 -12.49 -19.94
CA ALA A 467 7.74 -12.56 -19.12
C ALA A 467 7.54 -11.25 -18.34
N VAL A 468 6.31 -10.72 -18.37
CA VAL A 468 5.96 -9.52 -17.60
C VAL A 468 5.99 -9.86 -16.10
N LYS A 469 6.80 -9.10 -15.35
CA LYS A 469 7.03 -9.27 -13.92
C LYS A 469 6.11 -8.36 -13.08
N PRO A 470 5.88 -8.72 -11.80
CA PRO A 470 5.20 -7.83 -10.87
C PRO A 470 5.98 -6.54 -10.62
N VAL A 471 5.27 -5.45 -10.36
CA VAL A 471 5.84 -4.16 -9.94
C VAL A 471 5.61 -3.90 -8.44
N THR A 472 4.60 -4.54 -7.85
CA THR A 472 4.19 -4.32 -6.46
C THR A 472 4.37 -5.56 -5.58
N PRO A 473 4.64 -5.38 -4.27
CA PRO A 473 4.54 -6.47 -3.31
C PRO A 473 3.15 -7.11 -3.24
N TYR A 474 2.08 -6.37 -3.61
CA TYR A 474 0.72 -6.88 -3.73
C TYR A 474 0.64 -8.09 -4.67
N LEU A 475 1.18 -7.99 -5.89
CA LEU A 475 1.18 -9.15 -6.79
C LEU A 475 2.20 -10.21 -6.34
N TYR A 476 3.34 -9.82 -5.76
CA TYR A 476 4.28 -10.80 -5.18
C TYR A 476 3.67 -11.65 -4.05
N HIS A 477 2.71 -11.13 -3.27
CA HIS A 477 1.94 -11.94 -2.33
C HIS A 477 1.26 -13.12 -3.05
N TYR A 478 0.52 -12.84 -4.12
CA TYR A 478 -0.16 -13.90 -4.90
C TYR A 478 0.82 -14.82 -5.61
N MET A 479 2.00 -14.34 -6.00
CA MET A 479 3.06 -15.22 -6.49
C MET A 479 3.47 -16.24 -5.43
N VAL A 480 3.71 -15.79 -4.19
CA VAL A 480 4.10 -16.67 -3.09
C VAL A 480 2.96 -17.63 -2.73
N GLU A 481 1.72 -17.16 -2.67
CA GLU A 481 0.54 -18.00 -2.43
C GLU A 481 0.42 -19.10 -3.51
N ALA A 482 0.49 -18.74 -4.79
CA ALA A 482 0.46 -19.68 -5.90
C ALA A 482 1.58 -20.72 -5.86
N MET A 483 2.80 -20.31 -5.45
CA MET A 483 3.94 -21.21 -5.31
C MET A 483 3.73 -22.21 -4.18
N LEU A 484 3.26 -21.75 -3.02
CA LEU A 484 2.96 -22.63 -1.89
C LEU A 484 1.84 -23.62 -2.25
N ASP A 485 0.76 -23.15 -2.89
CA ASP A 485 -0.36 -24.01 -3.34
C ASP A 485 0.07 -25.01 -4.42
N SER A 486 1.16 -24.72 -5.14
CA SER A 486 1.76 -25.60 -6.16
C SER A 486 2.89 -26.49 -5.62
N GLY A 487 3.14 -26.50 -4.29
CA GLY A 487 4.20 -27.31 -3.67
C GLY A 487 5.62 -26.83 -3.95
N LEU A 488 5.79 -25.54 -4.23
CA LEU A 488 7.07 -24.88 -4.49
C LEU A 488 7.61 -24.14 -3.25
N ASP A 489 7.54 -24.76 -2.07
CA ASP A 489 7.84 -24.11 -0.78
C ASP A 489 9.23 -23.46 -0.71
N LYS A 490 10.26 -24.15 -1.23
CA LYS A 490 11.64 -23.64 -1.26
C LYS A 490 11.77 -22.42 -2.16
N ASP A 491 11.17 -22.48 -3.35
CA ASP A 491 11.19 -21.37 -4.30
C ASP A 491 10.41 -20.17 -3.73
N ALA A 492 9.28 -20.42 -3.05
CA ALA A 492 8.45 -19.40 -2.43
C ALA A 492 9.22 -18.65 -1.33
N LYS A 493 9.94 -19.39 -0.48
CA LYS A 493 10.81 -18.78 0.54
C LYS A 493 11.97 -18.00 -0.08
N ALA A 494 12.63 -18.54 -1.10
CA ALA A 494 13.70 -17.84 -1.79
C ALA A 494 13.20 -16.53 -2.41
N LEU A 495 11.96 -16.52 -2.93
CA LEU A 495 11.32 -15.31 -3.42
C LEU A 495 11.07 -14.30 -2.29
N VAL A 496 10.56 -14.75 -1.14
CA VAL A 496 10.36 -13.87 0.03
C VAL A 496 11.67 -13.25 0.51
N GLU A 497 12.70 -14.07 0.70
CA GLU A 497 14.00 -13.64 1.21
C GLU A 497 14.78 -12.76 0.22
N SER A 498 14.57 -12.94 -1.09
CA SER A 498 15.19 -12.08 -2.10
C SER A 498 14.46 -10.75 -2.24
N TYR A 499 13.14 -10.75 -2.37
CA TYR A 499 12.36 -9.55 -2.65
C TYR A 499 12.18 -8.67 -1.41
N TRP A 500 11.56 -9.18 -0.34
CA TRP A 500 11.39 -8.43 0.90
C TRP A 500 12.71 -8.27 1.67
N GLY A 501 13.58 -9.27 1.62
CA GLY A 501 14.93 -9.13 2.17
C GLY A 501 15.76 -8.08 1.43
N GLY A 502 15.45 -7.80 0.16
CA GLY A 502 15.99 -6.66 -0.59
C GLY A 502 15.62 -5.32 0.05
N MET A 503 14.34 -5.10 0.38
CA MET A 503 13.88 -3.90 1.09
C MET A 503 14.52 -3.79 2.49
N VAL A 504 14.62 -4.90 3.25
CA VAL A 504 15.28 -4.89 4.56
C VAL A 504 16.75 -4.48 4.44
N LYS A 505 17.48 -4.98 3.42
CA LYS A 505 18.87 -4.59 3.14
C LYS A 505 18.99 -3.13 2.68
N ALA A 506 17.95 -2.60 2.03
CA ALA A 506 17.84 -1.19 1.66
C ALA A 506 17.57 -0.25 2.85
N GLY A 507 17.38 -0.80 4.06
CA GLY A 507 17.13 -0.01 5.27
C GLY A 507 15.65 0.27 5.56
N ALA A 508 14.74 -0.50 4.97
CA ALA A 508 13.30 -0.36 5.21
C ALA A 508 12.93 -0.66 6.68
N ASP A 509 12.31 0.30 7.36
CA ASP A 509 11.67 0.09 8.67
C ASP A 509 10.25 -0.48 8.53
N THR A 510 9.60 -0.18 7.40
CA THR A 510 8.29 -0.67 6.96
C THR A 510 8.38 -1.00 5.46
N PHE A 511 7.54 -1.92 4.98
CA PHE A 511 7.55 -2.32 3.58
C PHE A 511 6.82 -1.32 2.69
N TRP A 512 7.35 -1.17 1.48
CA TRP A 512 6.99 -0.10 0.55
C TRP A 512 5.84 -0.52 -0.35
N GLU A 513 5.06 0.44 -0.84
CA GLU A 513 3.96 0.23 -1.79
C GLU A 513 4.46 -0.32 -3.13
N VAL A 514 5.58 0.23 -3.60
CA VAL A 514 6.20 -0.10 -4.89
C VAL A 514 7.67 -0.37 -4.67
N TYR A 515 8.15 -1.48 -5.23
CA TYR A 515 9.57 -1.84 -5.17
C TYR A 515 9.94 -2.70 -6.36
N ASP A 516 10.70 -2.12 -7.29
CA ASP A 516 11.44 -2.84 -8.32
C ASP A 516 12.92 -2.84 -7.94
N PRO A 517 13.51 -3.99 -7.55
CA PRO A 517 14.93 -4.08 -7.22
C PRO A 517 15.87 -3.57 -8.33
N ALA A 518 15.45 -3.67 -9.60
CA ALA A 518 16.24 -3.19 -10.73
C ALA A 518 16.06 -1.68 -10.98
N LYS A 519 14.96 -1.10 -10.46
CA LYS A 519 14.60 0.32 -10.60
C LYS A 519 14.06 0.86 -9.28
N PRO A 520 14.89 0.97 -8.23
CA PRO A 520 14.43 1.31 -6.88
C PRO A 520 13.88 2.73 -6.75
N LEU A 521 14.14 3.61 -7.74
CA LEU A 521 13.60 4.96 -7.84
C LEU A 521 12.37 5.05 -8.76
N SER A 522 11.71 3.93 -9.04
CA SER A 522 10.50 3.92 -9.84
C SER A 522 9.31 4.42 -9.01
N SER A 523 8.45 5.18 -9.67
CA SER A 523 7.15 5.57 -9.13
C SER A 523 6.12 5.42 -10.22
N PRO A 524 5.01 4.69 -9.99
CA PRO A 524 3.89 4.70 -10.92
C PRO A 524 3.24 6.09 -10.97
N TYR A 525 3.49 6.95 -9.98
CA TYR A 525 2.91 8.29 -9.84
C TYR A 525 3.77 9.40 -10.45
N GLY A 526 4.94 9.06 -11.00
CA GLY A 526 5.87 9.99 -11.64
C GLY A 526 6.90 10.64 -10.72
N ASP A 527 6.83 10.39 -9.40
CA ASP A 527 7.79 10.93 -8.42
C ASP A 527 7.89 10.01 -7.20
N ILE A 528 9.11 9.68 -6.76
CA ILE A 528 9.34 8.77 -5.62
C ILE A 528 8.83 9.36 -4.30
N HIS A 529 8.83 10.69 -4.15
CA HIS A 529 8.45 11.36 -2.91
C HIS A 529 6.97 11.19 -2.57
N ILE A 530 6.15 10.72 -3.51
CA ILE A 530 4.74 10.41 -3.27
C ILE A 530 4.44 8.90 -3.11
N ASN A 531 5.41 8.00 -3.34
CA ASN A 531 5.27 6.56 -3.08
C ASN A 531 5.16 6.28 -1.59
N SER A 532 4.20 5.48 -1.13
CA SER A 532 4.13 5.13 0.30
C SER A 532 5.26 4.19 0.70
N TYR A 533 6.04 4.54 1.72
CA TYR A 533 7.11 3.67 2.26
C TYR A 533 6.67 2.90 3.52
N CYS A 534 5.43 3.08 3.93
CA CYS A 534 4.67 2.16 4.77
C CYS A 534 3.38 1.78 4.05
N HIS A 535 3.26 0.55 3.54
CA HIS A 535 2.07 0.12 2.81
C HIS A 535 1.71 -1.33 3.12
N ALA A 536 0.51 -1.55 3.65
CA ALA A 536 0.23 -2.80 4.35
C ALA A 536 -0.17 -3.96 3.43
N TRP A 537 -0.45 -3.77 2.12
CA TRP A 537 -0.43 -4.90 1.19
C TRP A 537 0.95 -5.61 1.15
N SER A 538 2.01 -4.95 1.62
CA SER A 538 3.39 -5.46 1.53
C SER A 538 3.81 -6.24 2.76
N CYS A 539 2.95 -6.33 3.79
CA CYS A 539 3.30 -6.94 5.07
C CYS A 539 3.05 -8.46 5.13
N THR A 540 2.62 -9.10 4.05
CA THR A 540 2.22 -10.51 4.05
C THR A 540 3.32 -11.55 4.30
N PRO A 541 4.65 -11.28 4.26
CA PRO A 541 5.63 -12.25 4.73
C PRO A 541 5.35 -12.78 6.14
N THR A 542 4.81 -11.96 7.04
CA THR A 542 4.43 -12.42 8.39
C THR A 542 3.39 -13.54 8.35
N TYR A 543 2.40 -13.45 7.46
CA TYR A 543 1.40 -14.49 7.23
C TYR A 543 2.06 -15.77 6.72
N PHE A 544 2.99 -15.68 5.76
CA PHE A 544 3.66 -16.85 5.22
C PHE A 544 4.53 -17.59 6.26
N TYR A 545 5.30 -16.85 7.06
CA TYR A 545 6.10 -17.45 8.13
C TYR A 545 5.25 -18.05 9.24
N ARG A 546 4.21 -17.34 9.69
CA ARG A 546 3.47 -17.69 10.91
C ARG A 546 2.30 -18.63 10.69
N ALA A 547 1.59 -18.51 9.57
CA ALA A 547 0.39 -19.29 9.27
C ALA A 547 0.60 -20.36 8.19
N ARG A 548 1.51 -20.13 7.24
CA ARG A 548 1.80 -21.08 6.15
C ARG A 548 3.05 -21.94 6.37
N GLY A 549 3.73 -21.79 7.51
CA GLY A 549 4.81 -22.68 7.93
C GLY A 549 6.08 -22.59 7.08
N MET A 550 6.39 -21.42 6.51
CA MET A 550 7.58 -21.18 5.68
C MET A 550 8.90 -21.23 6.48
N VAL A 551 9.35 -22.42 6.88
CA VAL A 551 10.50 -22.61 7.80
C VAL A 551 11.79 -23.04 7.09
N ALA A 552 11.69 -23.68 5.91
CA ALA A 552 12.73 -24.55 5.35
C ALA A 552 14.07 -23.87 4.99
#